data_AF-A0AAN7CJI2-F1
#
_entry.id   AF-A0AAN7CJI2-F1
#
_cell.length_a   1.000
_cell.length_b   1.000
_cell.length_c   1.000
_cell.angle_alpha   90.00
_cell.angle_beta   90.00
_cell.angle_gamma   90.00
#
_symmetry.space_group_name_H-M   'P 1'
#
loop_
_entity.id
_entity.type
_entity.pdbx_description
1 polymer ?
#
loop_
_entity_poly.entity_id
_entity_poly.type
_entity_poly.pdbx_seq_one_letter_code
_entity_poly.pdbx_strand_id
1 'polypeptide(L)' 'MSHVKSFSARYADEGTIYEQLTKIFPMVTGITVIYQRGRFICTTPRELTDDEIRAIKAAIKANHYADEGL' A
#
# COMPACT_ATOMS: atom_id res chain seq x y z
N MET A 1 -6.37 18.69 -2.44
CA MET A 1 -6.75 17.61 -3.37
C MET A 1 -6.12 16.34 -2.85
N SER A 2 -6.86 15.26 -2.72
CA SER A 2 -6.33 13.97 -2.26
C SER A 2 -6.04 13.08 -3.47
N HIS A 3 -4.89 12.41 -3.49
CA HIS A 3 -4.46 11.57 -4.61
C HIS A 3 -4.86 10.12 -4.36
N VAL A 4 -5.29 9.41 -5.40
CA VAL A 4 -5.77 8.03 -5.27
C VAL A 4 -4.89 7.09 -6.09
N LYS A 5 -4.41 6.01 -5.45
CA LYS A 5 -3.67 4.95 -6.10
C LYS A 5 -4.24 3.60 -5.73
N SER A 6 -4.40 2.72 -6.73
CA SER A 6 -4.85 1.35 -6.49
C SER A 6 -3.70 0.35 -6.55
N PHE A 7 -3.64 -0.57 -5.58
CA PHE A 7 -2.70 -1.69 -5.55
C PHE A 7 -3.47 -3.00 -5.60
N SER A 8 -3.07 -3.92 -6.48
CA SER A 8 -3.62 -5.28 -6.51
C SER A 8 -2.89 -6.12 -5.45
N ALA A 9 -3.60 -6.59 -4.43
CA ALA A 9 -3.06 -7.40 -3.34
C ALA A 9 -4.18 -8.21 -2.66
N ARG A 10 -3.84 -9.13 -1.76
CA ARG A 10 -4.80 -9.92 -0.97
C ARG A 10 -5.21 -9.10 0.26
N TYR A 11 -6.38 -9.39 0.83
CA TYR A 11 -6.85 -8.68 2.03
C TYR A 11 -5.83 -8.69 3.19
N ALA A 12 -5.03 -9.77 3.31
CA ALA A 12 -3.98 -9.88 4.33
C ALA A 12 -2.83 -8.85 4.18
N ASP A 13 -2.68 -8.20 3.02
CA ASP A 13 -1.61 -7.22 2.78
C ASP A 13 -1.96 -5.80 3.25
N GLU A 14 -3.15 -5.59 3.84
CA GLU A 14 -3.57 -4.27 4.29
C GLU A 14 -2.54 -3.64 5.25
N GLY A 15 -2.05 -4.43 6.22
CA GLY A 15 -1.03 -3.99 7.16
C GLY A 15 0.29 -3.63 6.49
N THR A 16 0.74 -4.43 5.51
CA THR A 16 1.95 -4.15 4.73
C THR A 16 1.82 -2.85 3.94
N ILE A 17 0.68 -2.64 3.29
CA ILE A 17 0.42 -1.42 2.50
C ILE A 17 0.37 -0.20 3.43
N TYR A 18 -0.36 -0.29 4.53
CA TYR A 18 -0.47 0.79 5.50
C TYR A 18 0.89 1.16 6.12
N GLU A 19 1.71 0.17 6.47
CA GLU A 19 3.05 0.39 7.01
C GLU A 19 3.96 1.10 6.00
N GLN A 20 3.97 0.67 4.73
CA GLN A 20 4.76 1.32 3.69
C GLN A 20 4.28 2.75 3.42
N LEU A 21 2.97 2.98 3.38
CA LEU A 21 2.43 4.33 3.24
C LEU A 21 2.79 5.22 4.42
N THR A 22 2.80 4.69 5.64
CA THR A 22 3.22 5.42 6.84
C THR A 22 4.72 5.73 6.82
N LYS A 23 5.57 4.85 6.26
CA LYS A 23 7.00 5.14 6.05
C LYS A 23 7.23 6.29 5.06
N ILE A 24 6.41 6.36 4.02
CA ILE A 24 6.46 7.43 3.00
C ILE A 24 5.90 8.75 3.55
N PHE A 25 4.87 8.66 4.40
CA PHE A 25 4.14 9.80 4.96
C PHE A 25 4.08 9.76 6.50
N PRO A 26 5.23 9.88 7.19
CA PRO A 26 5.34 9.60 8.64
C PRO A 26 4.58 10.57 9.55
N MET A 27 4.22 11.76 9.06
CA MET A 27 3.56 12.80 9.86
C MET A 27 2.22 13.26 9.27
N VAL A 28 1.72 12.57 8.24
CA VAL A 28 0.53 13.05 7.52
C VAL A 28 -0.72 12.29 7.97
N THR A 29 -1.70 13.04 8.46
CA THR A 29 -3.07 12.56 8.66
C THR A 29 -3.81 12.56 7.31
N GLY A 30 -4.60 11.52 7.05
CA GLY A 30 -5.39 11.42 5.82
C GLY A 30 -4.96 10.34 4.82
N ILE A 31 -4.11 9.39 5.23
CA ILE A 31 -3.93 8.13 4.50
C ILE A 31 -5.17 7.28 4.75
N THR A 32 -5.85 6.84 3.68
CA THR A 32 -6.94 5.86 3.79
C THR A 32 -6.61 4.67 2.92
N VAL A 33 -6.75 3.46 3.45
CA VAL A 33 -6.56 2.21 2.70
C VAL A 33 -7.91 1.48 2.73
N ILE A 34 -8.50 1.24 1.57
CA ILE A 34 -9.81 0.59 1.45
C ILE A 34 -9.68 -0.61 0.52
N TYR A 35 -10.02 -1.81 0.98
CA TYR A 35 -10.06 -2.99 0.14
C TYR A 35 -11.40 -3.08 -0.62
N GLN A 36 -11.34 -3.12 -1.94
CA GLN A 36 -12.52 -3.25 -2.79
C GLN A 36 -12.19 -4.04 -4.07
N ARG A 37 -13.02 -5.06 -4.37
CA ARG A 37 -12.93 -5.88 -5.60
C ARG A 37 -11.52 -6.44 -5.88
N GLY A 38 -10.83 -6.95 -4.85
CA GLY A 38 -9.51 -7.57 -5.02
C GLY A 38 -8.35 -6.58 -5.12
N ARG A 39 -8.57 -5.32 -4.73
CA ARG A 39 -7.58 -4.24 -4.79
C ARG A 39 -7.69 -3.33 -3.58
N PHE A 40 -6.58 -2.75 -3.16
CA PHE A 40 -6.57 -1.66 -2.20
C PHE A 40 -6.59 -0.31 -2.91
N ILE A 41 -7.58 0.50 -2.60
CA ILE A 41 -7.70 1.88 -3.00
C ILE A 41 -7.09 2.71 -1.88
N CYS A 42 -5.94 3.31 -2.16
CA CYS A 42 -5.17 4.11 -1.21
C CYS A 42 -5.33 5.58 -1.55
N THR A 43 -5.72 6.40 -0.57
CA THR A 43 -5.72 7.85 -0.70
C THR A 43 -4.50 8.41 0.00
N THR A 44 -3.73 9.24 -0.69
CA THR A 44 -2.48 9.84 -0.20
C THR A 44 -2.53 11.37 -0.30
N PRO A 45 -1.81 12.08 0.57
CA PRO A 45 -1.79 13.55 0.60
C PRO A 45 -1.11 14.18 -0.64
N ARG A 46 -0.20 13.44 -1.27
CA ARG A 46 0.41 13.78 -2.57
C ARG A 46 0.47 12.54 -3.45
N GLU A 47 0.78 12.76 -4.72
CA GLU A 47 1.08 11.67 -5.65
C GLU A 47 2.31 10.87 -5.19
N LEU A 48 2.23 9.55 -5.32
CA LEU A 48 3.35 8.64 -5.08
C LEU A 48 4.30 8.67 -6.27
N THR A 49 5.60 8.71 -5.99
CA THR A 49 6.63 8.59 -7.03
C THR A 49 6.72 7.15 -7.54
N ASP A 50 7.31 6.95 -8.72
CA ASP A 50 7.52 5.62 -9.27
C ASP A 50 8.32 4.69 -8.36
N ASP A 51 9.32 5.22 -7.65
CA ASP A 51 10.12 4.45 -6.69
C ASP A 51 9.31 4.04 -5.46
N GLU A 52 8.44 4.91 -4.95
CA GLU A 52 7.54 4.59 -3.83
C GLU A 52 6.52 3.53 -4.22
N ILE A 53 5.96 3.64 -5.43
CA ILE A 53 5.04 2.63 -5.97
C ILE A 53 5.76 1.29 -6.11
N ARG A 54 7.01 1.28 -6.58
CA ARG A 54 7.82 0.05 -6.67
C ARG A 54 8.09 -0.55 -5.30
N ALA A 55 8.43 0.26 -4.30
CA ALA A 55 8.69 -0.20 -2.93
C ALA A 55 7.44 -0.87 -2.32
N ILE A 56 6.26 -0.25 -2.45
CA ILE A 56 5.00 -0.83 -1.96
C ILE A 56 4.70 -2.16 -2.66
N LYS A 57 4.86 -2.22 -4.00
CA LYS A 57 4.67 -3.46 -4.76
C LYS A 57 5.65 -4.56 -4.34
N ALA A 58 6.91 -4.21 -4.09
CA ALA A 58 7.92 -5.15 -3.63
C ALA A 58 7.60 -5.69 -2.24
N ALA A 59 7.12 -4.83 -1.32
CA ALA A 59 6.70 -5.24 0.02
C ALA A 59 5.49 -6.18 0.00
N ILE A 60 4.46 -5.87 -0.81
CA ILE A 60 3.31 -6.76 -1.02
C ILE A 60 3.79 -8.13 -1.54
N LYS A 61 4.66 -8.14 -2.56
CA LYS A 61 5.18 -9.38 -3.12
C LYS A 61 5.99 -10.18 -2.09
N ALA A 62 6.83 -9.52 -1.29
CA ALA A 62 7.61 -10.19 -0.25
C ALA A 62 6.72 -10.83 0.82
N ASN A 63 5.63 -10.16 1.21
CA ASN A 63 4.64 -10.70 2.13
C ASN A 63 3.97 -11.98 1.59
N HIS A 64 3.67 -12.03 0.29
CA HIS A 64 3.09 -13.22 -0.35
C HIS A 64 4.02 -14.44 -0.31
N TYR A 65 5.33 -14.25 -0.52
CA TYR A 65 6.30 -15.35 -0.47
C TYR A 65 6.62 -15.80 0.96
N ALA A 66 6.47 -14.93 1.96
CA ALA A 66 6.63 -15.30 3.36
C ALA A 66 5.50 -16.24 3.84
N ASP A 67 4.29 -16.09 3.29
CA ASP A 67 3.11 -16.90 3.62
C ASP A 67 3.13 -18.28 2.93
N GLU A 68 3.79 -18.42 1.77
CA GLU A 68 3.94 -19.72 1.05
C GLU A 68 5.13 -20.58 1.56
N GLY A 69 5.75 -20.19 2.68
CA GLY A 69 6.94 -20.83 3.26
C GLY A 69 6.72 -21.58 4.57
N LEU A 70 5.50 -22.05 4.86
CA LEU A 70 5.15 -22.88 6.03
C LEU A 70 4.51 -24.20 5.63
#